data_AF-A0A8H6AD23-F1
#
_entry.id   AF-A0A8H6AD23-F1
#
_cell.length_a   1.000
_cell.length_b   1.000
_cell.length_c   1.000
_cell.angle_alpha   90.00
_cell.angle_beta   90.00
_cell.angle_gamma   90.00
#
_symmetry.space_group_name_H-M   'P 1'
#
loop_
_entity.id
_entity.type
_entity.pdbx_description
1 polymer ?
#
loop_
_entity_poly.entity_id
_entity_poly.type
_entity_poly.pdbx_seq_one_letter_code
_entity_poly.pdbx_strand_id
1 'polypeptide(L)'
;MLGPHTEIYSLITPGDWVDFFRYISEPYEGGLLVPEGDSRNLKSLLIPKVMAAKERFDINFLLNYQPPELGDWTKNDARLPESSQPFNLRANTGPRWMLGGVMARPFITTTQGNGICANFEH
;
A
#
# COMPACT_ATOMS: atom_id res chain seq x y z
N MET A 1 -12.19 -0.13 6.54
CA MET A 1 -12.80 -1.04 5.54
C MET A 1 -14.30 -0.84 5.61
N LEU A 2 -14.94 -0.55 4.47
CA LEU A 2 -16.24 0.15 4.41
C LEU A 2 -17.42 -0.75 4.00
N GLY A 3 -17.19 -2.05 3.86
CA GLY A 3 -18.21 -2.99 3.39
C GLY A 3 -17.72 -4.45 3.41
N PRO A 4 -18.56 -5.40 2.96
CA PRO A 4 -18.25 -6.84 2.94
C PRO A 4 -17.11 -7.17 1.97
N HIS A 5 -16.79 -6.27 1.04
CA HIS A 5 -15.67 -6.38 0.13
C HIS A 5 -14.82 -5.12 0.20
N THR A 6 -13.51 -5.28 0.35
CA THR A 6 -12.53 -4.17 0.32
C THR A 6 -11.35 -4.62 -0.53
N GLU A 7 -11.04 -3.84 -1.55
CA GLU A 7 -9.83 -3.99 -2.35
C GLU A 7 -8.89 -2.81 -2.09
N ILE A 8 -7.59 -3.11 -2.03
CA ILE A 8 -6.53 -2.11 -1.88
C ILE A 8 -5.46 -2.43 -2.93
N TYR A 9 -5.10 -1.43 -3.73
CA TYR A 9 -4.01 -1.52 -4.70
C TYR A 9 -2.78 -0.83 -4.13
N SER A 10 -1.76 -1.61 -3.81
CA SER A 10 -0.51 -1.13 -3.22
C SER A 10 0.59 -1.07 -4.28
N LEU A 11 1.08 0.12 -4.58
CA LEU A 11 2.25 0.32 -5.42
C LEU A 11 3.50 0.43 -4.53
N ILE A 12 4.47 -0.46 -4.72
CA ILE A 12 5.70 -0.53 -3.93
C ILE A 12 6.89 -0.48 -4.88
N THR A 13 7.91 0.29 -4.51
CA THR A 13 9.19 0.38 -5.21
C THR A 13 10.32 0.15 -4.20
N PRO A 14 11.35 -0.64 -4.52
CA PRO A 14 11.53 -1.42 -5.76
C PRO A 14 10.54 -2.59 -5.89
N GLY A 15 10.35 -3.07 -7.12
CA GLY A 15 9.28 -4.04 -7.46
C GLY A 15 9.52 -5.46 -6.95
N ASP A 16 10.77 -5.81 -6.64
CA ASP A 16 11.18 -7.08 -6.02
C ASP A 16 10.57 -7.30 -4.62
N TRP A 17 10.13 -6.23 -3.95
CA TRP A 17 9.46 -6.32 -2.65
C TRP A 17 8.21 -7.23 -2.67
N VAL A 18 7.61 -7.47 -3.85
CA VAL A 18 6.52 -8.45 -4.04
C VAL A 18 6.90 -9.87 -3.59
N ASP A 19 8.19 -10.23 -3.58
CA ASP A 19 8.66 -11.55 -3.16
C ASP A 19 8.41 -11.82 -1.68
N PHE A 20 8.29 -10.78 -0.85
CA PHE A 20 7.84 -10.94 0.52
C PHE A 20 6.46 -11.61 0.58
N PHE A 21 5.49 -11.10 -0.18
CA PHE A 21 4.15 -11.67 -0.21
C PHE A 21 4.18 -13.11 -0.72
N ARG A 22 4.96 -13.38 -1.77
CA ARG A 22 5.14 -14.76 -2.27
C ARG A 22 5.68 -15.69 -1.19
N TYR A 23 6.59 -15.22 -0.36
CA TYR A 23 7.17 -16.01 0.74
C TYR A 23 6.18 -16.28 1.89
N ILE A 24 5.44 -15.26 2.35
CA ILE A 24 4.55 -15.43 3.50
C ILE A 24 3.19 -16.05 3.14
N SER A 25 2.77 -15.91 1.89
CA SER A 25 1.47 -16.38 1.40
C SER A 25 1.39 -17.91 1.31
N GLU A 26 0.18 -18.38 0.99
CA GLU A 26 -0.09 -19.75 0.57
C GLU A 26 -0.75 -19.67 -0.81
N PRO A 27 -0.48 -20.63 -1.71
CA PRO A 27 -1.22 -20.73 -2.96
C PRO A 27 -2.72 -20.79 -2.68
N TYR A 28 -3.49 -19.99 -3.43
CA TYR A 28 -4.93 -19.93 -3.28
C TYR A 28 -5.61 -20.34 -4.57
N GLU A 29 -6.45 -21.38 -4.49
CA GLU A 29 -7.19 -21.93 -5.63
C GLU A 29 -8.70 -21.56 -5.60
N GLY A 30 -9.15 -20.87 -4.55
CA GLY A 30 -10.58 -20.69 -4.23
C GLY A 30 -11.34 -19.61 -5.03
N GLY A 31 -10.78 -19.10 -6.13
CA GLY A 31 -11.42 -18.11 -7.01
C GLY A 31 -10.93 -16.67 -6.78
N LEU A 32 -11.71 -15.69 -7.24
CA LEU A 32 -11.33 -14.26 -7.19
C LEU A 32 -11.46 -13.65 -5.78
N LEU A 33 -12.41 -14.14 -4.99
CA LEU A 33 -12.72 -13.62 -3.66
C LEU A 33 -12.34 -14.64 -2.60
N VAL A 34 -11.71 -14.15 -1.52
CA VAL A 34 -11.44 -14.97 -0.34
C VAL A 34 -12.73 -15.43 0.32
N PRO A 35 -12.76 -16.61 0.97
CA PRO A 35 -13.95 -17.06 1.68
C PRO A 35 -14.33 -16.10 2.80
N GLU A 36 -15.64 -15.95 3.05
CA GLU A 36 -16.16 -15.10 4.13
C GLU A 36 -15.71 -15.56 5.54
N GLY A 37 -15.41 -16.86 5.68
CA GLY A 37 -14.93 -17.45 6.93
C GLY A 37 -13.58 -18.15 6.76
N ASP A 38 -12.69 -17.93 7.72
CA ASP A 38 -11.42 -18.66 7.86
C ASP A 38 -11.29 -19.15 9.30
N SER A 39 -11.38 -20.47 9.51
CA SER A 39 -11.31 -21.10 10.83
C SER A 39 -9.88 -21.47 11.25
N ARG A 40 -8.86 -21.09 10.48
CA ARG A 40 -7.45 -21.42 10.77
C ARG A 40 -6.88 -20.51 11.84
N ASN A 41 -5.89 -21.02 12.58
CA ASN A 41 -5.11 -20.20 13.50
C ASN A 41 -4.04 -19.39 12.74
N LEU A 42 -4.45 -18.27 12.16
CA LEU A 42 -3.58 -17.40 11.36
C LEU A 42 -2.34 -16.91 12.10
N LYS A 43 -2.45 -16.65 13.42
CA LYS A 43 -1.29 -16.20 14.22
C LYS A 43 -0.20 -17.26 14.25
N SER A 44 -0.55 -18.51 14.54
CA SER A 44 0.41 -19.61 14.58
C SER A 44 1.03 -19.91 13.21
N LEU A 45 0.29 -19.66 12.11
CA LEU A 45 0.78 -19.85 10.75
C LEU A 45 1.70 -18.72 10.28
N LEU A 46 1.32 -17.46 10.55
CA LEU A 46 2.00 -16.28 9.99
C LEU A 46 3.18 -15.83 10.84
N ILE A 47 3.11 -15.91 12.17
CA ILE A 47 4.18 -15.41 13.06
C ILE A 47 5.55 -16.04 12.70
N PRO A 48 5.69 -17.38 12.55
CA PRO A 48 6.98 -17.97 12.20
C PRO A 48 7.50 -17.49 10.83
N LYS A 49 6.62 -17.42 9.82
CA LYS A 49 6.97 -16.93 8.47
C LYS A 49 7.43 -15.48 8.50
N VAL A 50 6.72 -14.64 9.27
CA VAL A 50 7.02 -13.22 9.48
C VAL A 50 8.37 -13.02 10.17
N MET A 51 8.66 -13.79 11.21
CA MET A 51 9.95 -13.72 11.91
C MET A 51 11.11 -14.12 11.00
N ALA A 52 10.95 -15.18 10.20
CA ALA A 52 11.96 -15.59 9.21
C ALA A 52 12.09 -14.59 8.05
N ALA A 53 11.00 -13.93 7.67
CA ALA A 53 11.01 -12.91 6.62
C ALA A 53 11.79 -11.65 7.02
N LYS A 54 11.78 -11.28 8.31
CA LYS A 54 12.49 -10.09 8.82
C LYS A 54 13.99 -10.09 8.53
N GLU A 55 14.62 -11.27 8.45
CA GLU A 55 16.04 -11.41 8.15
C GLU A 55 16.35 -11.34 6.64
N ARG A 56 15.32 -11.45 5.79
CA ARG A 56 15.45 -11.65 4.35
C ARG A 56 14.86 -10.52 3.51
N PHE A 57 13.88 -9.81 4.05
CA PHE A 57 13.14 -8.76 3.37
C PHE A 57 13.20 -7.48 4.21
N ASP A 58 13.15 -6.32 3.54
CA ASP A 58 13.18 -5.01 4.19
C ASP A 58 11.84 -4.72 4.91
N ILE A 59 11.68 -5.30 6.11
CA ILE A 59 10.46 -5.21 6.91
C ILE A 59 10.80 -5.05 8.38
N ASN A 60 10.14 -4.09 9.02
CA ASN A 60 10.22 -3.87 10.45
C ASN A 60 8.85 -4.02 11.11
N PHE A 61 8.66 -5.12 11.85
CA PHE A 61 7.43 -5.36 12.60
C PHE A 61 7.43 -4.62 13.93
N LEU A 62 6.48 -3.71 14.12
CA LEU A 62 6.29 -2.95 15.36
C LEU A 62 5.16 -3.57 16.18
N LEU A 63 5.51 -4.40 17.17
CA LEU A 63 4.53 -5.16 17.97
C LEU A 63 3.60 -4.26 18.81
N ASN A 64 4.14 -3.16 19.33
CA ASN A 64 3.43 -2.25 20.24
C ASN A 64 3.08 -0.93 19.55
N TYR A 65 2.81 -0.97 18.24
CA TYR A 65 2.38 0.22 17.49
C TYR A 65 1.01 0.69 17.98
N GLN A 66 0.92 1.96 18.38
CA GLN A 66 -0.35 2.63 18.65
C GLN A 66 -0.77 3.42 17.41
N PRO A 67 -1.84 3.00 16.71
CA PRO A 67 -2.37 3.77 15.60
C PRO A 67 -2.80 5.17 16.06
N PRO A 68 -2.61 6.21 15.22
CA PRO A 68 -3.12 7.53 15.51
C PRO A 68 -4.66 7.53 15.56
N GLU A 69 -5.24 8.50 16.26
CA GLU A 69 -6.68 8.73 16.24
C GLU A 69 -7.16 9.05 14.81
N LEU A 70 -8.40 8.64 14.51
CA LEU A 70 -9.02 8.97 13.24
C LEU A 70 -9.33 10.46 13.20
N GLY A 71 -8.80 11.14 12.18
CA GLY A 71 -9.09 12.55 11.92
C GLY A 71 -10.09 12.74 10.78
N ASP A 72 -10.71 13.92 10.75
CA ASP A 72 -11.50 14.36 9.62
C ASP A 72 -10.62 14.75 8.42
N TRP A 73 -11.19 14.66 7.21
CA TRP A 73 -10.56 15.17 6.01
C TRP A 73 -10.32 16.68 6.11
N THR A 74 -9.10 17.11 5.83
CA THR A 74 -8.67 18.50 5.85
C THR A 74 -8.44 19.03 4.44
N LYS A 75 -8.12 20.33 4.32
CA LYS A 75 -7.70 20.93 3.04
C LYS A 75 -6.34 20.41 2.56
N ASN A 76 -5.52 19.86 3.45
CA ASN A 76 -4.20 19.33 3.09
C ASN A 76 -4.34 18.01 2.33
N ASP A 77 -5.40 17.24 2.56
CA ASP A 77 -5.70 15.99 1.85
C ASP A 77 -6.19 16.21 0.40
N ALA A 78 -6.03 17.41 -0.13
CA ALA A 78 -6.27 17.79 -1.52
C ALA A 78 -5.00 18.28 -2.23
N ARG A 79 -3.83 18.14 -1.60
CA ARG A 79 -2.56 18.67 -2.10
C ARG A 79 -1.47 17.63 -1.98
N LEU A 80 -0.54 17.66 -2.95
CA LEU A 80 0.72 16.94 -2.81
C LEU A 80 1.66 17.78 -1.93
N PRO A 81 2.35 17.19 -0.95
CA PRO A 81 3.30 17.91 -0.11
C PRO A 81 4.52 18.35 -0.91
N GLU A 82 5.21 19.41 -0.49
CA GLU A 82 6.41 19.92 -1.20
C GLU A 82 7.69 19.14 -0.86
N SER A 83 7.57 18.01 -0.18
CA SER A 83 8.67 17.15 0.25
C SER A 83 8.28 15.67 0.22
N SER A 84 9.28 14.79 0.36
CA SER A 84 9.07 13.36 0.57
C SER A 84 8.65 13.11 2.01
N GLN A 85 7.34 13.05 2.25
CA GLN A 85 6.74 12.76 3.55
C GLN A 85 5.45 11.96 3.39
N PRO A 86 4.98 11.23 4.42
CA PRO A 86 3.68 10.56 4.37
C PRO A 86 2.52 11.55 4.22
N PHE A 87 1.54 11.23 3.38
CA PHE A 87 0.32 12.02 3.22
C PHE A 87 -0.84 11.12 2.77
N ASN A 88 -2.05 11.63 2.94
CA ASN A 88 -3.24 11.08 2.30
C ASN A 88 -3.68 12.03 1.18
N LEU A 89 -4.19 11.47 0.09
CA LEU A 89 -4.82 12.23 -0.97
C LEU A 89 -6.26 11.75 -1.14
N ARG A 90 -7.21 12.61 -0.79
CA ARG A 90 -8.62 12.31 -0.93
C ARG A 90 -8.95 12.13 -2.42
N ALA A 91 -9.84 11.17 -2.68
CA ALA A 91 -10.24 10.83 -4.03
C ALA A 91 -10.71 12.08 -4.80
N ASN A 92 -10.14 12.29 -6.00
CA ASN A 92 -10.51 13.35 -6.94
C ASN A 92 -10.32 14.80 -6.45
N THR A 93 -9.51 15.04 -5.41
CA THR A 93 -9.24 16.41 -4.91
C THR A 93 -7.84 16.93 -5.20
N GLY A 94 -6.91 16.05 -5.59
CA GLY A 94 -5.51 16.41 -5.88
C GLY A 94 -5.27 17.23 -7.15
N PRO A 95 -3.99 17.52 -7.45
CA PRO A 95 -3.60 18.21 -8.66
C PRO A 95 -4.12 17.53 -9.93
N ARG A 96 -4.38 18.33 -10.96
CA ARG A 96 -4.84 17.86 -12.26
C ARG A 96 -4.29 18.74 -13.36
N TRP A 97 -3.85 18.12 -14.44
CA TRP A 97 -3.41 18.80 -15.65
C TRP A 97 -4.19 18.27 -16.85
N MET A 98 -4.51 19.17 -17.77
CA MET A 98 -5.16 18.84 -19.04
C MET A 98 -4.17 19.06 -20.17
N LEU A 99 -3.97 18.04 -21.00
CA LEU A 99 -3.17 18.13 -22.21
C LEU A 99 -3.80 17.28 -23.31
N GLY A 100 -4.13 17.88 -24.46
CA GLY A 100 -4.65 17.13 -25.61
C GLY A 100 -5.94 16.35 -25.34
N GLY A 101 -6.79 16.83 -24.43
CA GLY A 101 -8.02 16.13 -24.01
C GLY A 101 -7.83 15.05 -22.93
N VAL A 102 -6.60 14.77 -22.52
CA VAL A 102 -6.28 13.83 -21.42
C VAL A 102 -6.15 14.59 -20.11
N MET A 103 -6.79 14.07 -19.06
CA MET A 103 -6.62 14.57 -17.69
C MET A 103 -5.64 13.69 -16.91
N ALA A 104 -4.49 14.24 -16.55
CA ALA A 104 -3.55 13.59 -15.64
C ALA A 104 -3.86 13.99 -14.20
N ARG A 105 -3.95 13.00 -13.31
CA ARG A 105 -4.11 13.18 -11.85
C ARG A 105 -3.02 12.40 -11.13
N PRO A 106 -1.87 13.03 -10.81
CA PRO A 106 -0.80 12.33 -10.12
C PRO A 106 -1.23 11.94 -8.70
N PHE A 107 -0.81 10.76 -8.27
CA PHE A 107 -0.77 10.43 -6.85
C PHE A 107 0.58 10.78 -6.21
N ILE A 108 1.65 10.82 -7.02
CA ILE A 108 3.01 11.13 -6.60
C ILE A 108 3.74 11.80 -7.77
N THR A 109 4.68 12.70 -7.47
CA THR A 109 5.63 13.28 -8.44
C THR A 109 7.06 13.03 -7.96
N THR A 110 8.05 13.49 -8.73
CA THR A 110 9.47 13.40 -8.34
C THR A 110 9.76 14.04 -6.98
N THR A 111 9.02 15.08 -6.58
CA THR A 111 9.16 15.72 -5.27
C THR A 111 8.82 14.77 -4.13
N GLN A 112 7.70 14.05 -4.21
CA GLN A 112 7.29 13.13 -3.15
C GLN A 112 7.99 11.77 -3.26
N GLY A 113 8.41 11.37 -4.47
CA GLY A 113 9.19 10.16 -4.71
C GLY A 113 10.69 10.30 -4.44
N ASN A 114 11.15 11.45 -3.92
CA ASN A 114 12.57 11.74 -3.68
C ASN A 114 13.46 11.50 -4.92
N GLY A 115 12.97 11.91 -6.10
CA GLY A 115 13.65 11.71 -7.39
C GLY A 115 13.53 10.29 -7.97
N ILE A 116 12.95 9.33 -7.24
CA ILE A 116 12.69 7.98 -7.73
C ILE A 116 11.41 8.00 -8.57
N CYS A 117 11.56 7.78 -9.87
CA CYS A 117 10.46 7.35 -10.72
C CYS A 117 10.38 5.82 -10.65
N ALA A 118 9.18 5.24 -10.63
CA ALA A 118 9.03 3.80 -10.75
C ALA A 118 9.66 3.34 -12.08
N ASN A 119 10.85 2.75 -12.01
CA ASN A 119 11.50 2.15 -13.16
C ASN A 119 10.81 0.82 -13.44
N PHE A 120 9.93 0.81 -14.45
CA PHE A 120 9.44 -0.42 -15.04
C PHE A 120 10.47 -0.85 -16.09
N GLU A 121 11.55 -1.50 -15.67
CA GLU A 121 12.41 -2.19 -16.62
C GLU A 121 11.66 -3.44 -17.12
N HIS A 122 11.49 -3.52 -18.44
CA HIS A 122 10.87 -4.64 -19.15
C HIS A 122 11.89 -5.73 -19.48
#